data_AF-A0A954KH30-F1
#
_entry.id   AF-A0A954KH30-F1
#
_cell.length_a   1.000
_cell.length_b   1.000
_cell.length_c   1.000
_cell.angle_alpha   90.00
_cell.angle_beta   90.00
_cell.angle_gamma   90.00
#
_symmetry.space_group_name_H-M   'P 1'
#
loop_
_entity.id
_entity.type
_entity.pdbx_description
1 polymer ?
#
loop_
_entity_poly.entity_id
_entity_poly.type
_entity_poly.pdbx_seq_one_letter_code
_entity_poly.pdbx_strand_id
1 'polypeptide(L)'
;MKTARPLPYDGYVERFHELKAERGPVATNTGPAPELSDSMRQVFSAATTAWNRWANSPKGAQELQAMRHANPVDARLAMQDLVSGETFQEVRQLLQSLDLPFNSFSVGINFEVELILGFSGTLGGAIGIGDSQGVSASAFLSLGLDEGVEAGALAGVQFGLWKASPEDLGGWSIGGELIVDDELGGAIGASWNLSGSELQGVWLTLGVGVDDGGEMQESYTFILGGFDGFLRPVYQPRKTHFLILTQLYCENPSTDGGHNEVYFTFQADSDTMYYYPTYDYFAMAEGDTWYCGRSVMFDESIAITLWDEDTGGDTNLGSCSISYSQLTAGQEVKFTISSSHGLDERVYYLYAKLIY
;
A
#
# COMPACT_ATOMS: atom_id res chain seq x y z
N MET A 1 27.44 -19.12 -19.71
CA MET A 1 26.29 -18.36 -19.18
C MET A 1 25.34 -19.33 -18.52
N LYS A 2 25.29 -19.36 -17.18
CA LYS A 2 24.19 -19.99 -16.44
C LYS A 2 23.23 -18.87 -16.10
N THR A 3 22.04 -18.88 -16.69
CA THR A 3 20.95 -17.99 -16.27
C THR A 3 20.69 -18.25 -14.79
N ALA A 4 20.70 -17.20 -13.97
CA ALA A 4 20.17 -17.29 -12.61
C ALA A 4 18.73 -17.78 -12.77
N ARG A 5 18.45 -19.01 -12.32
CA ARG A 5 17.08 -19.50 -12.28
C ARG A 5 16.36 -18.64 -11.25
N PRO A 6 15.17 -18.10 -11.56
CA PRO A 6 14.33 -17.53 -10.50
C PRO A 6 14.18 -18.58 -9.40
N LEU A 7 14.16 -18.14 -8.14
CA LEU A 7 13.88 -19.03 -7.02
C LEU A 7 12.62 -19.84 -7.37
N PRO A 8 12.62 -21.17 -7.16
CA PRO A 8 11.42 -21.95 -7.35
C PRO A 8 10.29 -21.33 -6.52
N TYR A 9 9.11 -21.21 -7.13
CA TYR A 9 7.88 -20.66 -6.55
C TYR A 9 7.63 -21.14 -5.11
N ASP A 10 8.02 -22.37 -4.81
CA ASP A 10 7.95 -23.02 -3.50
C ASP A 10 8.58 -22.22 -2.35
N GLY A 11 9.67 -21.47 -2.60
CA GLY A 11 10.36 -20.71 -1.55
C GLY A 11 9.60 -19.48 -1.05
N TYR A 12 8.72 -18.90 -1.88
CA TYR A 12 7.86 -17.79 -1.44
C TYR A 12 6.70 -18.28 -0.58
N VAL A 13 6.15 -19.44 -0.90
CA VAL A 13 5.09 -20.09 -0.13
C VAL A 13 5.62 -20.55 1.23
N GLU A 14 6.80 -21.17 1.27
CA GLU A 14 7.46 -21.53 2.53
C GLU A 14 7.74 -20.31 3.40
N ARG A 15 8.28 -19.21 2.83
CA ARG A 15 8.54 -17.99 3.60
C ARG A 15 7.24 -17.34 4.11
N PHE A 16 6.17 -17.40 3.34
CA PHE A 16 4.86 -16.92 3.79
C PHE A 16 4.33 -17.77 4.97
N HIS A 17 4.45 -19.09 4.91
CA HIS A 17 4.10 -19.96 6.03
C HIS A 17 4.99 -19.75 7.26
N GLU A 18 6.28 -19.47 7.09
CA GLU A 18 7.18 -19.08 8.18
C GLU A 18 6.73 -17.78 8.83
N LEU A 19 6.41 -16.75 8.05
CA LEU A 19 5.88 -15.48 8.56
C LEU A 19 4.54 -15.69 9.30
N LYS A 20 3.66 -16.56 8.79
CA LYS A 20 2.40 -16.93 9.46
C LYS A 20 2.66 -17.70 10.77
N ALA A 21 3.66 -18.58 10.80
CA ALA A 21 4.02 -19.39 11.98
C ALA A 21 4.73 -18.58 13.07
N GLU A 22 5.58 -17.62 12.70
CA GLU A 22 6.25 -16.69 13.63
C GLU A 22 5.27 -15.74 14.32
N ARG A 23 4.12 -15.45 13.68
CA ARG A 23 3.11 -14.49 14.16
C ARG A 23 2.11 -15.04 15.19
N GLY A 24 2.02 -16.35 15.36
CA GLY A 24 1.01 -16.98 16.21
C GLY A 24 -0.39 -17.03 15.57
N PRO A 25 -1.38 -17.66 16.21
CA PRO A 25 -2.71 -17.84 15.64
C PRO A 25 -3.41 -16.49 15.43
N VAL A 26 -3.97 -16.30 14.24
CA VAL A 26 -4.87 -15.18 13.93
C VAL A 26 -6.02 -15.20 14.95
N ALA A 27 -6.31 -14.05 15.56
CA ALA A 27 -7.38 -13.94 16.53
C ALA A 27 -8.71 -14.32 15.87
N THR A 28 -9.34 -15.41 16.31
CA THR A 28 -10.66 -15.84 15.83
C THR A 28 -11.80 -15.07 16.49
N ASN A 29 -11.49 -14.22 17.46
CA ASN A 29 -12.46 -13.34 18.12
C ASN A 29 -12.44 -11.98 17.43
N THR A 30 -13.01 -11.90 16.24
CA THR A 30 -13.44 -10.61 15.71
C THR A 30 -14.54 -10.06 16.61
N GLY A 31 -14.54 -8.74 16.83
CA GLY A 31 -15.60 -8.09 17.60
C GLY A 31 -16.97 -8.34 16.97
N PRO A 32 -18.08 -8.09 17.71
CA PRO A 32 -19.41 -8.21 17.12
C PRO A 32 -19.51 -7.36 15.85
N ALA A 33 -20.27 -7.85 14.87
CA ALA A 33 -20.59 -7.12 13.64
C ALA A 33 -21.02 -5.68 13.99
N PRO A 34 -20.34 -4.64 13.48
CA PRO A 34 -20.77 -3.28 13.73
C PRO A 34 -22.16 -3.07 13.11
N GLU A 35 -23.11 -2.59 13.92
CA GLU A 35 -24.40 -2.17 13.41
C GLU A 35 -24.22 -0.89 12.58
N LEU A 36 -24.70 -0.91 11.32
CA LEU A 36 -24.65 0.28 10.48
C LEU A 36 -25.60 1.34 11.02
N SER A 37 -25.03 2.49 11.38
CA SER A 37 -25.81 3.68 11.71
C SER A 37 -26.61 4.18 10.49
N ASP A 38 -27.68 4.94 10.75
CA ASP A 38 -28.49 5.56 9.69
C ASP A 38 -27.64 6.43 8.74
N SER A 39 -26.64 7.15 9.29
CA SER A 39 -25.71 7.97 8.50
C SER A 39 -24.85 7.12 7.57
N MET A 40 -24.33 5.97 8.04
CA MET A 40 -23.58 5.04 7.18
C MET A 40 -24.46 4.46 6.08
N ARG A 41 -25.69 4.06 6.40
CA ARG A 41 -26.67 3.56 5.41
C ARG A 41 -26.99 4.61 4.35
N GLN A 42 -27.15 5.87 4.74
CA GLN A 42 -27.37 6.97 3.79
C GLN A 42 -26.18 7.16 2.84
N VAL A 43 -24.95 7.12 3.35
CA VAL A 43 -23.73 7.22 2.54
C VAL A 43 -23.65 6.07 1.54
N PHE A 44 -23.81 4.82 1.99
CA PHE A 44 -23.74 3.65 1.11
C PHE A 44 -24.87 3.60 0.08
N SER A 45 -26.08 4.02 0.46
CA SER A 45 -27.21 4.15 -0.48
C SER A 45 -26.92 5.19 -1.57
N ALA A 46 -26.37 6.35 -1.19
CA ALA A 46 -25.98 7.40 -2.13
C ALA A 46 -24.85 6.93 -3.06
N ALA A 47 -23.83 6.25 -2.52
CA ALA A 47 -22.71 5.70 -3.28
C ALA A 47 -23.18 4.64 -4.29
N THR A 48 -24.05 3.72 -3.85
CA THR A 48 -24.66 2.70 -4.71
C THR A 48 -25.47 3.34 -5.84
N THR A 49 -26.26 4.37 -5.52
CA THR A 49 -27.04 5.10 -6.53
C THR A 49 -26.14 5.81 -7.54
N ALA A 50 -25.09 6.48 -7.07
CA ALA A 50 -24.12 7.18 -7.92
C ALA A 50 -23.39 6.19 -8.85
N TRP A 51 -22.91 5.08 -8.31
CA TRP A 51 -22.26 4.03 -9.08
C TRP A 51 -23.19 3.41 -10.12
N ASN A 52 -24.39 2.99 -9.72
CA ASN A 52 -25.34 2.39 -10.65
C ASN A 52 -25.74 3.35 -11.77
N ARG A 53 -25.88 4.65 -11.47
CA ARG A 53 -26.15 5.68 -12.49
C ARG A 53 -24.99 5.79 -13.48
N TRP A 54 -23.75 5.86 -13.00
CA TRP A 54 -22.56 6.00 -13.85
C TRP A 54 -22.24 4.71 -14.61
N ALA A 55 -22.20 3.55 -13.96
CA ALA A 55 -21.87 2.26 -14.57
C ALA A 55 -22.84 1.86 -15.69
N ASN A 56 -24.12 2.24 -15.58
CA ASN A 56 -25.13 2.03 -16.61
C ASN A 56 -25.16 3.15 -17.68
N SER A 57 -24.35 4.20 -17.55
CA SER A 57 -24.23 5.24 -18.57
C SER A 57 -23.29 4.79 -19.69
N PRO A 58 -23.42 5.32 -20.93
CA PRO A 58 -22.49 5.01 -22.01
C PRO A 58 -21.02 5.32 -21.67
N LYS A 59 -20.79 6.43 -20.94
CA LYS A 59 -19.45 6.83 -20.49
C LYS A 59 -18.88 5.82 -19.49
N GLY A 60 -19.63 5.51 -18.43
CA GLY A 60 -19.16 4.57 -17.41
C GLY A 60 -18.96 3.15 -17.94
N ALA A 61 -19.83 2.67 -18.83
CA ALA A 61 -19.64 1.37 -19.49
C ALA A 61 -18.33 1.33 -20.32
N GLN A 62 -18.01 2.43 -21.04
CA GLN A 62 -16.76 2.55 -21.79
C GLN A 62 -15.54 2.61 -20.85
N GLU A 63 -15.60 3.39 -19.78
CA GLU A 63 -14.52 3.53 -18.79
C GLU A 63 -14.27 2.22 -18.05
N LEU A 64 -15.31 1.51 -17.62
CA LEU A 64 -15.22 0.16 -17.03
C LEU A 64 -14.54 -0.83 -17.98
N GLN A 65 -14.93 -0.82 -19.26
CA GLN A 65 -14.31 -1.69 -20.25
C GLN A 65 -12.83 -1.34 -20.51
N ALA A 66 -12.47 -0.06 -20.45
CA ALA A 66 -11.08 0.39 -20.56
C ALA A 66 -10.25 -0.04 -19.33
N MET A 67 -10.80 0.11 -18.12
CA MET A 67 -10.11 -0.26 -16.87
C MET A 67 -9.77 -1.74 -16.80
N ARG A 68 -10.59 -2.64 -17.37
CA ARG A 68 -10.29 -4.09 -17.45
C ARG A 68 -8.98 -4.42 -18.17
N HIS A 69 -8.49 -3.53 -19.02
CA HIS A 69 -7.26 -3.72 -19.79
C HIS A 69 -6.21 -2.64 -19.48
N ALA A 70 -6.50 -1.76 -18.52
CA ALA A 70 -5.61 -0.71 -18.12
C ALA A 70 -4.40 -1.30 -17.38
N ASN A 71 -3.23 -0.69 -17.58
CA ASN A 71 -2.13 -0.93 -16.65
C ASN A 71 -2.48 -0.31 -15.27
N PRO A 72 -1.79 -0.70 -14.18
CA PRO A 72 -2.11 -0.21 -12.84
C PRO A 72 -2.10 1.33 -12.70
N VAL A 73 -1.25 2.04 -13.47
CA VAL A 73 -1.18 3.50 -13.44
C VAL A 73 -2.43 4.12 -14.03
N ASP A 74 -2.89 3.63 -15.18
CA ASP A 74 -4.09 4.14 -15.85
C ASP A 74 -5.36 3.79 -15.05
N ALA A 75 -5.42 2.59 -14.47
CA ALA A 75 -6.52 2.19 -13.60
C ALA A 75 -6.59 3.07 -12.34
N ARG A 76 -5.42 3.40 -11.74
CA ARG A 76 -5.31 4.34 -10.63
C ARG A 76 -5.88 5.72 -10.98
N LEU A 77 -5.46 6.28 -12.12
CA LEU A 77 -5.93 7.58 -12.59
C LEU A 77 -7.44 7.58 -12.85
N ALA A 78 -7.96 6.51 -13.45
CA ALA A 78 -9.39 6.37 -13.68
C ALA A 78 -10.19 6.32 -12.36
N MET A 79 -9.70 5.59 -11.34
CA MET A 79 -10.34 5.56 -10.02
C MET A 79 -10.30 6.92 -9.32
N GLN A 80 -9.18 7.63 -9.42
CA GLN A 80 -9.06 8.99 -8.92
C GLN A 80 -10.09 9.93 -9.56
N ASP A 81 -10.19 9.92 -10.89
CA ASP A 81 -11.14 10.76 -11.64
C ASP A 81 -12.59 10.40 -11.29
N LEU A 82 -12.88 9.12 -11.05
CA LEU A 82 -14.20 8.66 -10.64
C LEU A 82 -14.59 9.22 -9.27
N VAL A 83 -13.73 9.06 -8.25
CA VAL A 83 -14.02 9.47 -6.87
C VAL A 83 -14.04 11.00 -6.73
N SER A 84 -13.13 11.70 -7.43
CA SER A 84 -13.03 13.16 -7.37
C SER A 84 -13.97 13.89 -8.35
N GLY A 85 -14.56 13.18 -9.30
CA GLY A 85 -15.38 13.72 -10.37
C GLY A 85 -16.81 14.06 -9.98
N GLU A 86 -17.61 14.39 -11.01
CA GLU A 86 -19.04 14.72 -10.87
C GLU A 86 -19.88 13.52 -10.43
N THR A 87 -19.48 12.29 -10.80
CA THR A 87 -20.21 11.06 -10.46
C THR A 87 -20.49 10.94 -8.95
N PHE A 88 -19.47 11.21 -8.13
CA PHE A 88 -19.56 11.10 -6.66
C PHE A 88 -19.73 12.47 -5.98
N GLN A 89 -20.12 13.52 -6.70
CA GLN A 89 -20.29 14.85 -6.11
C GLN A 89 -21.36 14.85 -4.99
N GLU A 90 -22.52 14.24 -5.23
CA GLU A 90 -23.60 14.13 -4.23
C GLU A 90 -23.13 13.37 -2.98
N VAL A 91 -22.37 12.29 -3.17
CA VAL A 91 -21.80 11.49 -2.07
C VAL A 91 -20.82 12.32 -1.25
N ARG A 92 -19.95 13.09 -1.90
CA ARG A 92 -19.01 14.00 -1.21
C ARG A 92 -19.73 15.07 -0.41
N GLN A 93 -20.78 15.67 -0.97
CA GLN A 93 -21.58 16.65 -0.24
C GLN A 93 -22.27 16.02 0.98
N LEU A 94 -22.76 14.79 0.84
CA LEU A 94 -23.35 14.04 1.93
C LEU A 94 -22.32 13.76 3.03
N LEU A 95 -21.15 13.21 2.67
CA LEU A 95 -20.03 12.94 3.60
C LEU A 95 -19.63 14.19 4.40
N GLN A 96 -19.69 15.39 3.79
CA GLN A 96 -19.36 16.66 4.44
C GLN A 96 -20.46 17.18 5.38
N SER A 97 -21.68 16.69 5.23
CA SER A 97 -22.84 17.13 6.02
C SER A 97 -23.18 16.22 7.20
N LEU A 98 -22.56 15.04 7.25
CA LEU A 98 -22.76 14.04 8.29
C LEU A 98 -21.60 14.06 9.29
N ASP A 99 -21.92 13.86 10.56
CA ASP A 99 -20.95 13.59 11.61
C ASP A 99 -20.66 12.09 11.63
N LEU A 100 -19.59 11.68 10.96
CA LEU A 100 -19.18 10.27 10.81
C LEU A 100 -17.94 10.01 11.67
N PRO A 101 -17.86 8.87 12.39
CA PRO A 101 -16.68 8.51 13.18
C PRO A 101 -15.57 7.90 12.30
N PHE A 102 -15.35 8.46 11.11
CA PHE A 102 -14.45 7.97 10.08
C PHE A 102 -13.68 9.13 9.46
N ASN A 103 -12.49 8.83 8.98
CA ASN A 103 -11.55 9.81 8.41
C ASN A 103 -11.34 9.62 6.91
N SER A 104 -11.77 8.50 6.32
CA SER A 104 -11.78 8.37 4.86
C SER A 104 -12.99 7.61 4.31
N PHE A 105 -13.31 7.94 3.06
CA PHE A 105 -14.26 7.21 2.22
C PHE A 105 -13.54 6.67 0.99
N SER A 106 -13.76 5.41 0.65
CA SER A 106 -13.15 4.77 -0.52
C SER A 106 -14.16 4.24 -1.53
N VAL A 107 -13.74 4.19 -2.78
CA VAL A 107 -14.38 3.44 -3.86
C VAL A 107 -13.32 2.56 -4.50
N GLY A 108 -13.57 1.26 -4.58
CA GLY A 108 -12.66 0.27 -5.15
C GLY A 108 -13.35 -0.67 -6.12
N ILE A 109 -12.62 -1.18 -7.10
CA ILE A 109 -13.06 -2.26 -7.98
C ILE A 109 -12.46 -3.56 -7.45
N ASN A 110 -13.33 -4.52 -7.17
CA ASN A 110 -12.92 -5.86 -6.74
C ASN A 110 -12.53 -6.69 -7.97
N PHE A 111 -11.48 -7.47 -7.82
CA PHE A 111 -11.03 -8.45 -8.78
C PHE A 111 -10.60 -9.72 -8.05
N GLU A 112 -10.73 -10.84 -8.74
CA GLU A 112 -10.22 -12.12 -8.29
C GLU A 112 -9.27 -12.70 -9.33
N VAL A 113 -8.22 -13.35 -8.82
CA VAL A 113 -7.30 -14.14 -9.61
C VAL A 113 -7.29 -15.54 -9.02
N GLU A 114 -7.94 -16.46 -9.72
CA GLU A 114 -7.93 -17.87 -9.36
C GLU A 114 -6.56 -18.49 -9.68
N LEU A 115 -5.81 -18.83 -8.63
CA LEU A 115 -4.65 -19.73 -8.69
C LEU A 115 -4.98 -20.99 -7.85
N ILE A 116 -3.99 -21.84 -7.55
CA ILE A 116 -4.17 -22.97 -6.60
C ILE A 116 -4.69 -22.48 -5.22
N LEU A 117 -4.45 -21.20 -4.91
CA LEU A 117 -5.05 -20.43 -3.83
C LEU A 117 -5.83 -19.25 -4.45
N GLY A 118 -6.99 -18.90 -3.91
CA GLY A 118 -7.75 -17.72 -4.35
C GLY A 118 -7.05 -16.45 -3.88
N PHE A 119 -6.80 -15.52 -4.80
CA PHE A 119 -6.43 -14.15 -4.45
C PHE A 119 -7.59 -13.26 -4.86
N SER A 120 -8.15 -12.52 -3.91
CA SER A 120 -8.99 -11.37 -4.24
C SER A 120 -8.25 -10.09 -3.92
N GLY A 121 -8.67 -9.02 -4.57
CA GLY A 121 -8.10 -7.72 -4.32
C GLY A 121 -9.04 -6.60 -4.72
N THR A 122 -8.77 -5.44 -4.16
CA THR A 122 -9.52 -4.22 -4.41
C THR A 122 -8.53 -3.14 -4.83
N LEU A 123 -8.67 -2.64 -6.05
CA LEU A 123 -7.96 -1.45 -6.52
C LEU A 123 -8.91 -0.25 -6.40
N GLY A 124 -8.53 0.78 -5.67
CA GLY A 124 -9.43 1.89 -5.42
C GLY A 124 -8.77 3.24 -5.17
N GLY A 125 -9.64 4.23 -4.97
CA GLY A 125 -9.30 5.57 -4.52
C GLY A 125 -10.03 5.88 -3.22
N ALA A 126 -9.35 6.57 -2.31
CA ALA A 126 -9.87 7.05 -1.05
C ALA A 126 -9.73 8.57 -0.95
N ILE A 127 -10.70 9.22 -0.32
CA ILE A 127 -10.71 10.66 -0.04
C ILE A 127 -10.88 10.89 1.46
N GLY A 128 -10.26 11.95 1.96
CA GLY A 128 -10.40 12.36 3.34
C GLY A 128 -11.80 12.91 3.64
N ILE A 129 -12.35 12.50 4.78
CA ILE A 129 -13.57 13.01 5.41
C ILE A 129 -13.27 13.30 6.89
N GLY A 130 -14.20 13.89 7.63
CA GLY A 130 -13.98 14.20 9.05
C GLY A 130 -12.72 15.05 9.24
N ASP A 131 -11.81 14.59 10.09
CA ASP A 131 -10.55 15.29 10.41
C ASP A 131 -9.55 15.30 9.24
N SER A 132 -9.68 14.40 8.27
CA SER A 132 -8.83 14.35 7.07
C SER A 132 -9.42 15.11 5.87
N GLN A 133 -10.55 15.80 6.05
CA GLN A 133 -11.26 16.44 4.94
C GLN A 133 -10.40 17.48 4.19
N GLY A 134 -10.27 17.28 2.87
CA GLY A 134 -9.61 18.25 1.98
C GLY A 134 -8.09 18.28 2.06
N VAL A 135 -7.49 17.44 2.91
CA VAL A 135 -6.04 17.37 3.12
C VAL A 135 -5.45 16.16 2.38
N SER A 136 -6.24 15.11 2.18
CA SER A 136 -5.74 13.81 1.76
C SER A 136 -6.64 13.12 0.73
N ALA A 137 -6.02 12.50 -0.26
CA ALA A 137 -6.65 11.51 -1.10
C ALA A 137 -5.58 10.57 -1.65
N SER A 138 -5.86 9.26 -1.66
CA SER A 138 -4.90 8.24 -2.04
C SER A 138 -5.52 7.23 -2.99
N ALA A 139 -4.70 6.59 -3.80
CA ALA A 139 -5.06 5.32 -4.39
C ALA A 139 -4.50 4.18 -3.56
N PHE A 140 -5.18 3.04 -3.57
CA PHE A 140 -4.77 1.86 -2.80
C PHE A 140 -4.99 0.57 -3.59
N LEU A 141 -4.25 -0.46 -3.21
CA LEU A 141 -4.44 -1.84 -3.62
C LEU A 141 -4.51 -2.70 -2.38
N SER A 142 -5.67 -3.26 -2.07
CA SER A 142 -5.82 -4.29 -1.05
C SER A 142 -5.72 -5.65 -1.71
N LEU A 143 -4.94 -6.56 -1.14
CA LEU A 143 -4.85 -7.95 -1.56
C LEU A 143 -5.21 -8.84 -0.37
N GLY A 144 -6.15 -9.76 -0.58
CA GLY A 144 -6.54 -10.76 0.39
C GLY A 144 -6.26 -12.17 -0.11
N LEU A 145 -6.14 -13.09 0.83
CA LEU A 145 -5.94 -14.51 0.59
C LEU A 145 -7.20 -15.28 0.98
N ASP A 146 -7.81 -15.95 0.00
CA ASP A 146 -9.03 -16.73 0.19
C ASP A 146 -8.69 -18.22 0.24
N GLU A 147 -8.81 -18.82 1.43
CA GLU A 147 -8.64 -20.25 1.66
C GLU A 147 -9.96 -20.99 1.41
N GLY A 148 -10.41 -21.06 0.15
CA GLY A 148 -11.66 -21.73 -0.22
C GLY A 148 -11.79 -21.88 -1.74
N VAL A 149 -12.13 -23.08 -2.22
CA VAL A 149 -12.30 -23.36 -3.65
C VAL A 149 -13.76 -23.15 -4.01
N GLU A 150 -14.14 -21.90 -4.27
CA GLU A 150 -15.28 -21.53 -5.12
C GLU A 150 -15.13 -20.05 -5.56
N ALA A 151 -13.98 -19.75 -6.18
CA ALA A 151 -13.68 -18.41 -6.73
C ALA A 151 -14.54 -18.13 -7.96
N GLY A 152 -15.73 -17.59 -7.73
CA GLY A 152 -16.68 -17.21 -8.76
C GLY A 152 -16.41 -15.81 -9.32
N ALA A 153 -15.24 -15.54 -9.92
CA ALA A 153 -14.89 -14.29 -10.59
C ALA A 153 -15.65 -13.05 -10.10
N LEU A 154 -15.47 -12.66 -8.84
CA LEU A 154 -16.07 -11.46 -8.27
C LEU A 154 -15.58 -10.24 -9.05
N ALA A 155 -16.45 -9.75 -9.94
CA ALA A 155 -16.35 -8.44 -10.57
C ALA A 155 -17.37 -7.54 -9.88
N GLY A 156 -16.87 -6.64 -9.02
CA GLY A 156 -17.72 -5.81 -8.17
C GLY A 156 -17.12 -4.46 -7.85
N VAL A 157 -17.89 -3.65 -7.14
CA VAL A 157 -17.43 -2.39 -6.53
C VAL A 157 -17.51 -2.52 -5.02
N GLN A 158 -16.55 -1.93 -4.33
CA GLN A 158 -16.52 -1.80 -2.89
C GLN A 158 -16.58 -0.31 -2.52
N PHE A 159 -17.41 0.03 -1.55
CA PHE A 159 -17.42 1.34 -0.89
C PHE A 159 -16.99 1.18 0.56
N GLY A 160 -16.00 1.93 1.01
CA GLY A 160 -15.48 1.83 2.37
C GLY A 160 -15.62 3.12 3.16
N LEU A 161 -15.83 3.00 4.47
CA LEU A 161 -15.67 4.05 5.47
C LEU A 161 -14.62 3.58 6.49
N TRP A 162 -13.55 4.37 6.65
CA TRP A 162 -12.38 3.94 7.42
C TRP A 162 -12.02 4.96 8.49
N LYS A 163 -11.52 4.47 9.62
CA LYS A 163 -11.01 5.30 10.72
C LYS A 163 -9.65 5.91 10.41
N ALA A 164 -8.89 5.30 9.50
CA ALA A 164 -7.64 5.84 9.03
C ALA A 164 -7.86 6.94 7.97
N SER A 165 -6.92 7.89 7.90
CA SER A 165 -6.81 8.81 6.77
C SER A 165 -6.49 8.01 5.48
N PRO A 166 -6.73 8.56 4.27
CA PRO A 166 -6.39 7.88 3.02
C PRO A 166 -4.93 7.39 2.91
N GLU A 167 -3.97 8.17 3.39
CA GLU A 167 -2.54 7.85 3.41
C GLU A 167 -2.19 6.78 4.45
N ASP A 168 -3.00 6.64 5.49
CA ASP A 168 -2.80 5.68 6.57
C ASP A 168 -3.62 4.39 6.39
N LEU A 169 -4.28 4.19 5.24
CA LEU A 169 -5.00 2.93 4.95
C LEU A 169 -4.07 1.72 4.77
N GLY A 170 -2.75 1.95 4.71
CA GLY A 170 -1.77 0.91 4.47
C GLY A 170 -1.60 -0.06 5.64
N GLY A 171 -1.24 -1.30 5.34
CA GLY A 171 -0.91 -2.30 6.35
C GLY A 171 -1.81 -3.52 6.36
N TRP A 172 -1.64 -4.34 7.40
CA TRP A 172 -2.35 -5.60 7.57
C TRP A 172 -3.69 -5.40 8.26
N SER A 173 -4.73 -6.09 7.77
CA SER A 173 -6.04 -6.15 8.40
C SER A 173 -6.69 -7.53 8.27
N ILE A 174 -7.65 -7.81 9.14
CA ILE A 174 -8.53 -8.96 9.04
C ILE A 174 -9.94 -8.43 8.77
N GLY A 175 -10.51 -8.86 7.67
CA GLY A 175 -11.87 -8.54 7.26
C GLY A 175 -12.79 -9.73 7.44
N GLY A 176 -14.09 -9.47 7.57
CA GLY A 176 -15.10 -10.49 7.39
C GLY A 176 -16.38 -9.91 6.80
N GLU A 177 -17.03 -10.67 5.93
CA GLU A 177 -18.41 -10.40 5.51
C GLU A 177 -19.36 -10.77 6.65
N LEU A 178 -20.33 -9.90 6.92
CA LEU A 178 -21.18 -10.00 8.11
C LEU A 178 -22.65 -10.23 7.76
N ILE A 179 -23.18 -9.48 6.79
CA ILE A 179 -24.62 -9.45 6.48
C ILE A 179 -24.80 -9.14 4.99
N VAL A 180 -25.66 -9.90 4.31
CA VAL A 180 -26.29 -9.47 3.05
C VAL A 180 -27.41 -8.49 3.37
N ASP A 181 -27.25 -7.24 2.95
CA ASP A 181 -28.24 -6.18 3.16
C ASP A 181 -29.07 -6.00 1.88
N ASP A 182 -30.27 -6.60 1.89
CA ASP A 182 -31.23 -6.54 0.77
C ASP A 182 -31.63 -5.09 0.40
N GLU A 183 -31.57 -4.13 1.34
CA GLU A 183 -31.94 -2.74 1.06
C GLU A 183 -30.86 -2.02 0.24
N LEU A 184 -29.59 -2.37 0.47
CA LEU A 184 -28.45 -1.83 -0.28
C LEU A 184 -28.09 -2.70 -1.50
N GLY A 185 -28.60 -3.93 -1.56
CA GLY A 185 -28.40 -4.86 -2.67
C GLY A 185 -26.97 -5.42 -2.72
N GLY A 186 -26.34 -5.64 -1.57
CA GLY A 186 -24.98 -6.15 -1.49
C GLY A 186 -24.57 -6.64 -0.10
N ALA A 187 -23.29 -6.89 0.07
CA ALA A 187 -22.70 -7.42 1.29
C ALA A 187 -22.02 -6.35 2.13
N ILE A 188 -22.31 -6.34 3.43
CA ILE A 188 -21.63 -5.50 4.41
C ILE A 188 -20.56 -6.31 5.11
N GLY A 189 -19.35 -5.76 5.13
CA GLY A 189 -18.23 -6.30 5.89
C GLY A 189 -17.58 -5.26 6.80
N ALA A 190 -16.71 -5.74 7.68
CA ALA A 190 -15.92 -4.91 8.57
C ALA A 190 -14.48 -5.41 8.69
N SER A 191 -13.54 -4.48 8.90
CA SER A 191 -12.11 -4.73 8.97
C SER A 191 -11.60 -4.34 10.34
N TRP A 192 -10.74 -5.17 10.90
CA TRP A 192 -10.03 -4.94 12.15
C TRP A 192 -8.53 -5.02 11.94
N ASN A 193 -7.77 -4.43 12.86
CA ASN A 193 -6.34 -4.66 12.93
C ASN A 193 -6.04 -6.16 13.18
N LEU A 194 -4.79 -6.58 13.00
CA LEU A 194 -4.40 -8.00 13.14
C LEU A 194 -4.71 -8.60 14.53
N SER A 195 -4.76 -7.79 15.59
CA SER A 195 -5.15 -8.27 16.92
C SER A 195 -6.66 -8.49 17.09
N GLY A 196 -7.46 -8.11 16.09
CA GLY A 196 -8.93 -8.17 16.12
C GLY A 196 -9.57 -7.19 17.12
N SER A 197 -8.77 -6.34 17.77
CA SER A 197 -9.21 -5.52 18.90
C SER A 197 -9.73 -4.15 18.47
N GLU A 198 -9.36 -3.68 17.28
CA GLU A 198 -9.69 -2.34 16.82
C GLU A 198 -10.31 -2.38 15.42
N LEU A 199 -11.55 -1.89 15.32
CA LEU A 199 -12.23 -1.66 14.05
C LEU A 199 -11.49 -0.59 13.24
N GLN A 200 -11.03 -0.97 12.05
CA GLN A 200 -10.37 -0.12 11.06
C GLN A 200 -11.37 0.50 10.09
N GLY A 201 -12.42 -0.23 9.70
CA GLY A 201 -13.42 0.28 8.78
C GLY A 201 -14.59 -0.67 8.54
N VAL A 202 -15.58 -0.16 7.80
CA VAL A 202 -16.74 -0.90 7.32
C VAL A 202 -16.87 -0.69 5.81
N TRP A 203 -17.30 -1.72 5.08
CA TRP A 203 -17.49 -1.60 3.64
C TRP A 203 -18.78 -2.24 3.17
N LEU A 204 -19.25 -1.79 2.00
CA LEU A 204 -20.30 -2.40 1.20
C LEU A 204 -19.68 -2.90 -0.11
N THR A 205 -19.90 -4.17 -0.44
CA THR A 205 -19.57 -4.75 -1.75
C THR A 205 -20.84 -4.97 -2.56
N LEU A 206 -20.83 -4.54 -3.82
CA LEU A 206 -21.85 -4.84 -4.82
C LEU A 206 -21.23 -5.66 -5.95
N GLY A 207 -21.85 -6.76 -6.37
CA GLY A 207 -21.33 -7.55 -7.49
C GLY A 207 -21.93 -8.94 -7.64
N VAL A 208 -21.43 -9.68 -8.63
CA VAL A 208 -21.73 -11.11 -8.82
C VAL A 208 -20.80 -11.93 -7.92
N GLY A 209 -21.31 -12.98 -7.27
CA GLY A 209 -20.52 -13.83 -6.38
C GLY A 209 -20.51 -13.38 -4.92
N VAL A 210 -21.43 -12.48 -4.53
CA VAL A 210 -21.73 -12.23 -3.11
C VAL A 210 -22.52 -13.45 -2.61
N ASP A 211 -21.82 -14.39 -1.98
CA ASP A 211 -22.41 -15.60 -1.41
C ASP A 211 -22.75 -15.39 0.07
N ASP A 212 -23.81 -16.06 0.55
CA ASP A 212 -24.21 -16.11 1.97
C ASP A 212 -23.18 -16.95 2.77
N GLY A 213 -21.96 -16.44 2.91
CA GLY A 213 -20.84 -17.11 3.56
C GLY A 213 -19.93 -16.10 4.25
N GLY A 214 -20.02 -16.00 5.57
CA GLY A 214 -19.10 -15.17 6.35
C GLY A 214 -17.70 -15.77 6.37
N GLU A 215 -16.86 -15.39 5.41
CA GLU A 215 -15.46 -15.76 5.37
C GLU A 215 -14.61 -14.67 6.01
N MET A 216 -13.73 -15.06 6.93
CA MET A 216 -12.71 -14.15 7.45
C MET A 216 -11.50 -14.16 6.52
N GLN A 217 -11.07 -12.98 6.12
CA GLN A 217 -10.00 -12.78 5.15
C GLN A 217 -8.88 -11.93 5.75
N GLU A 218 -7.65 -12.44 5.73
CA GLU A 218 -6.48 -11.61 5.99
C GLU A 218 -6.13 -10.84 4.71
N SER A 219 -5.92 -9.53 4.84
CA SER A 219 -5.57 -8.66 3.74
C SER A 219 -4.42 -7.73 4.08
N TYR A 220 -3.70 -7.29 3.05
CA TYR A 220 -2.73 -6.22 3.14
C TYR A 220 -3.07 -5.13 2.13
N THR A 221 -3.12 -3.88 2.61
CA THR A 221 -3.38 -2.71 1.78
C THR A 221 -2.08 -1.98 1.49
N PHE A 222 -1.80 -1.78 0.21
CA PHE A 222 -0.73 -0.94 -0.30
C PHE A 222 -1.28 0.44 -0.63
N ILE A 223 -0.64 1.48 -0.11
CA ILE A 223 -0.90 2.85 -0.57
C ILE A 223 -0.12 3.08 -1.86
N LEU A 224 -0.84 3.27 -2.95
CA LEU A 224 -0.30 3.56 -4.28
C LEU A 224 -0.02 5.05 -4.47
N GLY A 225 -0.16 5.83 -3.41
CA GLY A 225 0.18 7.25 -3.36
C GLY A 225 -1.00 8.20 -3.50
N GLY A 226 -0.71 9.49 -3.29
CA GLY A 226 -1.68 10.57 -3.40
C GLY A 226 -2.24 10.79 -4.80
N PHE A 227 -3.41 11.41 -4.89
CA PHE A 227 -4.03 11.84 -6.16
C PHE A 227 -3.22 12.92 -6.90
N ASP A 228 -2.30 13.58 -6.22
CA ASP A 228 -1.30 14.51 -6.75
C ASP A 228 -0.04 13.82 -7.30
N GLY A 229 0.00 12.48 -7.34
CA GLY A 229 0.99 11.72 -8.09
C GLY A 229 2.12 11.21 -7.21
N PHE A 230 1.86 10.13 -6.48
CA PHE A 230 2.85 9.52 -5.59
C PHE A 230 3.07 8.01 -5.84
N LEU A 231 2.86 7.53 -7.08
CA LEU A 231 3.56 6.30 -7.46
C LEU A 231 5.04 6.63 -7.54
N ARG A 232 5.74 6.45 -6.42
CA ARG A 232 7.19 6.51 -6.34
C ARG A 232 7.71 5.61 -7.47
N PRO A 233 8.55 6.13 -8.37
CA PRO A 233 8.95 5.39 -9.54
C PRO A 233 9.63 4.10 -9.07
N VAL A 234 9.21 2.95 -9.60
CA VAL A 234 9.78 1.63 -9.25
C VAL A 234 10.69 1.10 -10.35
N TYR A 235 10.44 1.54 -11.59
CA TYR A 235 11.17 1.14 -12.79
C TYR A 235 12.31 2.11 -13.09
N GLN A 236 13.51 1.56 -13.29
CA GLN A 236 14.66 2.29 -13.79
C GLN A 236 14.88 1.95 -15.27
N PRO A 237 14.97 2.96 -16.15
CA PRO A 237 15.47 2.76 -17.50
C PRO A 237 16.85 2.10 -17.48
N ARG A 238 17.14 1.30 -18.51
CA ARG A 238 18.44 0.64 -18.63
C ARG A 238 19.57 1.65 -18.75
N LYS A 239 20.62 1.47 -17.93
CA LYS A 239 21.88 2.21 -17.97
C LYS A 239 23.05 1.26 -18.25
N THR A 240 24.27 1.79 -18.30
CA THR A 240 25.49 1.03 -18.62
C THR A 240 25.91 0.10 -17.49
N HIS A 241 25.73 0.53 -16.24
CA HIS A 241 26.16 -0.22 -15.06
C HIS A 241 24.97 -0.60 -14.17
N PHE A 242 25.19 -1.66 -13.38
CA PHE A 242 24.21 -2.22 -12.47
C PHE A 242 24.90 -2.52 -11.14
N LEU A 243 24.37 -2.00 -10.04
CA LEU A 243 24.81 -2.39 -8.70
C LEU A 243 23.65 -2.87 -7.85
N ILE A 244 24.00 -3.49 -6.73
CA ILE A 244 23.09 -3.81 -5.64
C ILE A 244 23.56 -3.08 -4.38
N LEU A 245 22.67 -2.32 -3.76
CA LEU A 245 22.80 -1.86 -2.38
C LEU A 245 22.45 -3.04 -1.48
N THR A 246 23.46 -3.66 -0.88
CA THR A 246 23.34 -4.97 -0.26
C THR A 246 22.82 -4.88 1.16
N GLN A 247 23.35 -3.95 1.95
CA GLN A 247 23.00 -3.77 3.35
C GLN A 247 23.16 -2.31 3.80
N LEU A 248 22.36 -1.93 4.79
CA LEU A 248 22.49 -0.72 5.58
C LEU A 248 22.66 -1.13 7.05
N TYR A 249 23.69 -0.63 7.70
CA TYR A 249 23.96 -0.87 9.11
C TYR A 249 23.83 0.43 9.91
N CYS A 250 23.11 0.38 11.03
CA CYS A 250 22.98 1.52 11.95
C CYS A 250 24.03 1.42 13.05
N GLU A 251 25.00 2.33 13.05
CA GLU A 251 26.01 2.44 14.11
C GLU A 251 25.54 3.35 15.23
N ASN A 252 24.83 4.43 14.91
CA ASN A 252 24.28 5.34 15.93
C ASN A 252 22.96 5.98 15.44
N PRO A 253 21.80 5.59 16.00
CA PRO A 253 20.51 6.21 15.68
C PRO A 253 20.35 7.57 16.37
N SER A 254 19.18 8.21 16.24
CA SER A 254 18.88 9.41 17.04
C SER A 254 18.80 9.08 18.54
N THR A 255 19.09 10.05 19.43
CA THR A 255 19.15 9.78 20.88
C THR A 255 17.78 9.71 21.56
N ASP A 256 16.71 10.09 20.86
CA ASP A 256 15.41 10.39 21.47
C ASP A 256 14.42 9.20 21.57
N GLY A 257 14.68 8.02 20.97
CA GLY A 257 13.58 7.04 20.84
C GLY A 257 13.89 5.55 20.68
N GLY A 258 15.15 5.15 20.48
CA GLY A 258 15.54 3.73 20.46
C GLY A 258 15.46 3.05 19.08
N HIS A 259 14.72 3.59 18.11
CA HIS A 259 14.76 3.19 16.70
C HIS A 259 14.52 4.42 15.82
N ASN A 260 15.04 4.38 14.59
CA ASN A 260 14.67 5.31 13.52
C ASN A 260 13.85 4.55 12.46
N GLU A 261 12.80 5.16 11.92
CA GLU A 261 11.97 4.66 10.84
C GLU A 261 12.66 4.94 9.48
N VAL A 262 13.68 4.12 9.18
CA VAL A 262 14.63 4.42 8.10
C VAL A 262 14.09 4.04 6.72
N TYR A 263 14.10 4.99 5.79
CA TYR A 263 14.08 4.73 4.36
C TYR A 263 15.21 5.49 3.66
N PHE A 264 15.51 5.13 2.40
CA PHE A 264 16.41 5.95 1.59
C PHE A 264 15.81 6.37 0.25
N THR A 265 16.18 7.56 -0.18
CA THR A 265 16.06 7.96 -1.58
C THR A 265 17.38 7.75 -2.30
N PHE A 266 17.29 7.48 -3.60
CA PHE A 266 18.47 7.47 -4.45
C PHE A 266 18.17 8.01 -5.84
N GLN A 267 19.16 8.65 -6.43
CA GLN A 267 19.08 9.27 -7.74
C GLN A 267 20.34 8.94 -8.53
N ALA A 268 20.19 8.13 -9.59
CA ALA A 268 21.29 7.82 -10.50
C ALA A 268 21.44 8.94 -11.53
N ASP A 269 22.66 9.44 -11.72
CA ASP A 269 23.02 10.39 -12.78
C ASP A 269 22.16 11.67 -12.82
N SER A 270 21.69 12.13 -11.64
CA SER A 270 20.75 13.26 -11.49
C SER A 270 19.42 13.10 -12.25
N ASP A 271 19.01 11.86 -12.53
CA ASP A 271 17.77 11.51 -13.22
C ASP A 271 16.58 11.47 -12.23
N THR A 272 15.71 10.48 -12.35
CA THR A 272 14.56 10.27 -11.48
C THR A 272 14.98 9.89 -10.06
N MET A 273 14.31 10.46 -9.05
CA MET A 273 14.50 10.09 -7.64
C MET A 273 13.63 8.89 -7.29
N TYR A 274 14.26 7.85 -6.76
CA TYR A 274 13.65 6.60 -6.33
C TYR A 274 13.65 6.51 -4.81
N TYR A 275 12.76 5.70 -4.26
CA TYR A 275 12.59 5.48 -2.82
C TYR A 275 12.75 3.99 -2.53
N TYR A 276 13.25 3.66 -1.34
CA TYR A 276 13.34 2.28 -0.86
C TYR A 276 13.27 2.20 0.68
N PRO A 277 12.42 1.32 1.26
CA PRO A 277 11.37 0.56 0.57
C PRO A 277 10.42 1.50 -0.19
N THR A 278 9.77 0.99 -1.23
CA THR A 278 8.99 1.88 -2.11
C THR A 278 7.87 2.60 -1.35
N TYR A 279 7.21 1.92 -0.40
CA TYR A 279 5.99 2.40 0.24
C TYR A 279 6.01 2.27 1.77
N ASP A 280 7.20 2.18 2.37
CA ASP A 280 7.35 1.92 3.81
C ASP A 280 8.77 2.35 4.24
N TYR A 281 9.08 2.10 5.50
CA TYR A 281 10.38 2.25 6.12
C TYR A 281 10.85 0.94 6.77
N PHE A 282 12.04 0.96 7.37
CA PHE A 282 12.56 -0.11 8.20
C PHE A 282 13.02 0.47 9.54
N ALA A 283 12.39 0.03 10.64
CA ALA A 283 12.80 0.46 11.98
C ALA A 283 14.20 -0.09 12.29
N MET A 284 15.16 0.79 12.59
CA MET A 284 16.56 0.44 12.89
C MET A 284 17.02 1.03 14.22
N ALA A 285 17.46 0.17 15.15
CA ALA A 285 18.22 0.54 16.34
C ALA A 285 19.73 0.48 16.10
N GLU A 286 20.50 0.95 17.09
CA GLU A 286 21.94 0.75 17.16
C GLU A 286 22.30 -0.74 17.02
N GLY A 287 23.18 -1.06 16.07
CA GLY A 287 23.63 -2.41 15.77
C GLY A 287 22.77 -3.17 14.77
N ASP A 288 21.60 -2.65 14.38
CA ASP A 288 20.74 -3.31 13.41
C ASP A 288 21.33 -3.27 12.00
N THR A 289 21.04 -4.33 11.24
CA THR A 289 21.38 -4.46 9.82
C THR A 289 20.13 -4.69 9.02
N TRP A 290 19.85 -3.79 8.08
CA TRP A 290 18.85 -3.98 7.05
C TRP A 290 19.50 -4.52 5.77
N TYR A 291 19.13 -5.73 5.35
CA TYR A 291 19.60 -6.34 4.11
C TYR A 291 18.75 -5.84 2.92
N CYS A 292 19.09 -4.66 2.40
CA CYS A 292 18.27 -3.94 1.43
C CYS A 292 18.04 -4.70 0.12
N GLY A 293 19.08 -5.30 -0.47
CA GLY A 293 18.98 -5.98 -1.77
C GLY A 293 18.48 -5.09 -2.93
N ARG A 294 18.59 -3.75 -2.82
CA ARG A 294 18.04 -2.82 -3.82
C ARG A 294 18.96 -2.70 -5.02
N SER A 295 18.45 -3.06 -6.19
CA SER A 295 19.12 -2.86 -7.46
C SER A 295 19.06 -1.42 -7.96
N VAL A 296 20.17 -0.95 -8.54
CA VAL A 296 20.29 0.39 -9.12
C VAL A 296 21.07 0.33 -10.44
N MET A 297 20.51 0.92 -11.49
CA MET A 297 21.11 1.14 -12.80
C MET A 297 21.62 2.59 -12.89
N PHE A 298 22.86 2.77 -13.34
CA PHE A 298 23.51 4.09 -13.43
C PHE A 298 24.61 4.09 -14.50
N ASP A 299 25.07 5.26 -14.92
CA ASP A 299 26.17 5.45 -15.86
C ASP A 299 27.43 6.00 -15.16
N GLU A 300 27.30 7.00 -14.29
CA GLU A 300 28.43 7.69 -13.65
C GLU A 300 28.38 7.65 -12.13
N SER A 301 27.24 8.02 -11.54
CA SER A 301 27.13 8.17 -10.09
C SER A 301 25.71 8.02 -9.56
N ILE A 302 25.60 7.80 -8.26
CA ILE A 302 24.34 7.71 -7.53
C ILE A 302 24.44 8.58 -6.28
N ALA A 303 23.47 9.47 -6.10
CA ALA A 303 23.25 10.17 -4.85
C ALA A 303 22.27 9.36 -3.99
N ILE A 304 22.55 9.21 -2.71
CA ILE A 304 21.71 8.47 -1.75
C ILE A 304 21.51 9.34 -0.52
N THR A 305 20.28 9.43 -0.03
CA THR A 305 19.92 10.14 1.19
C THR A 305 19.08 9.23 2.07
N LEU A 306 19.41 9.16 3.36
CA LEU A 306 18.63 8.47 4.37
C LEU A 306 17.67 9.45 5.05
N TRP A 307 16.50 8.93 5.39
CA TRP A 307 15.40 9.66 6.02
C TRP A 307 14.83 8.85 7.17
N ASP A 308 14.39 9.57 8.20
CA ASP A 308 13.57 9.10 9.32
C ASP A 308 12.13 9.48 8.99
N GLU A 309 11.21 8.51 8.87
CA GLU A 309 9.80 8.79 8.61
C GLU A 309 9.08 9.14 9.91
N ASP A 310 8.87 10.44 10.13
CA ASP A 310 8.24 11.00 11.32
C ASP A 310 6.86 11.57 11.00
N THR A 311 5.90 11.43 11.92
CA THR A 311 4.55 12.04 11.80
C THR A 311 4.56 13.58 11.66
N GLY A 312 5.69 14.24 11.98
CA GLY A 312 5.90 15.68 11.83
C GLY A 312 6.63 16.11 10.55
N GLY A 313 6.98 15.16 9.68
CA GLY A 313 7.76 15.34 8.47
C GLY A 313 9.16 14.76 8.58
N ASP A 314 9.63 14.18 7.48
CA ASP A 314 10.79 13.30 7.49
C ASP A 314 12.10 14.01 7.84
N THR A 315 12.86 13.40 8.76
CA THR A 315 14.14 13.94 9.20
C THR A 315 15.29 13.38 8.34
N ASN A 316 16.10 14.25 7.75
CA ASN A 316 17.28 13.83 6.98
C ASN A 316 18.35 13.22 7.91
N LEU A 317 18.70 11.96 7.68
CA LEU A 317 19.70 11.20 8.45
C LEU A 317 21.12 11.30 7.88
N GLY A 318 21.27 11.86 6.68
CA GLY A 318 22.52 12.09 5.99
C GLY A 318 22.46 11.65 4.52
N SER A 319 23.51 11.98 3.77
CA SER A 319 23.65 11.58 2.36
C SER A 319 25.05 11.08 2.03
N CYS A 320 25.17 10.24 1.01
CA CYS A 320 26.43 9.91 0.36
C CYS A 320 26.29 9.88 -1.17
N SER A 321 27.43 9.85 -1.86
CA SER A 321 27.46 9.59 -3.30
C SER A 321 28.37 8.40 -3.61
N ILE A 322 27.91 7.56 -4.53
CA ILE A 322 28.64 6.42 -5.07
C ILE A 322 29.00 6.74 -6.51
N SER A 323 30.29 6.90 -6.81
CA SER A 323 30.81 7.06 -8.18
C SER A 323 31.29 5.73 -8.74
N TYR A 324 31.12 5.51 -10.05
CA TYR A 324 31.61 4.30 -10.72
C TYR A 324 33.09 4.02 -10.43
N SER A 325 33.93 5.06 -10.38
CA SER A 325 35.37 4.96 -10.12
C SER A 325 35.74 4.41 -8.73
N GLN A 326 34.79 4.39 -7.80
CA GLN A 326 34.97 3.83 -6.45
C GLN A 326 34.64 2.34 -6.39
N LEU A 327 34.06 1.79 -7.46
CA LEU A 327 33.53 0.43 -7.49
C LEU A 327 34.44 -0.50 -8.30
N THR A 328 34.56 -1.74 -7.81
CA THR A 328 35.17 -2.84 -8.55
C THR A 328 34.16 -3.98 -8.64
N ALA A 329 33.96 -4.52 -9.84
CA ALA A 329 32.95 -5.55 -10.09
C ALA A 329 33.13 -6.75 -9.14
N GLY A 330 32.05 -7.17 -8.50
CA GLY A 330 32.03 -8.27 -7.55
C GLY A 330 32.60 -7.97 -6.16
N GLN A 331 33.17 -6.78 -5.93
CA GLN A 331 33.59 -6.33 -4.61
C GLN A 331 32.50 -5.48 -3.94
N GLU A 332 32.33 -5.69 -2.64
CA GLU A 332 31.45 -4.87 -1.83
C GLU A 332 32.25 -3.71 -1.22
N VAL A 333 31.70 -2.50 -1.31
CA VAL A 333 32.33 -1.26 -0.87
C VAL A 333 31.43 -0.61 0.18
N LYS A 334 32.04 -0.14 1.27
CA LYS A 334 31.36 0.54 2.37
C LYS A 334 31.37 2.06 2.17
N PHE A 335 30.22 2.69 2.29
CA PHE A 335 30.00 4.12 2.28
C PHE A 335 29.46 4.57 3.64
N THR A 336 29.95 5.70 4.14
CA THR A 336 29.46 6.26 5.41
C THR A 336 28.43 7.33 5.11
N ILE A 337 27.29 7.24 5.79
CA ILE A 337 26.24 8.24 5.77
C ILE A 337 26.12 8.76 7.20
N SER A 338 26.32 10.06 7.39
CA SER A 338 26.31 10.65 8.72
C SER A 338 25.70 12.04 8.68
N SER A 339 25.01 12.40 9.76
CA SER A 339 24.50 13.74 10.01
C SER A 339 24.75 14.14 11.45
N SER A 340 24.80 15.45 11.70
CA SER A 340 24.87 15.99 13.04
C SER A 340 23.77 17.02 13.23
N HIS A 341 22.99 16.88 14.29
CA HIS A 341 21.96 17.84 14.68
C HIS A 341 22.06 18.12 16.19
N GLY A 342 22.58 19.30 16.55
CA GLY A 342 22.84 19.62 17.95
C GLY A 342 23.95 18.74 18.54
N LEU A 343 23.61 17.90 19.52
CA LEU A 343 24.52 16.96 20.18
C LEU A 343 24.41 15.54 19.63
N ASP A 344 23.47 15.29 18.71
CA ASP A 344 23.27 13.98 18.13
C ASP A 344 24.12 13.81 16.87
N GLU A 345 24.96 12.77 16.86
CA GLU A 345 25.69 12.31 15.70
C GLU A 345 25.09 10.99 15.21
N ARG A 346 24.46 11.01 14.05
CA ARG A 346 23.80 9.82 13.46
C ARG A 346 24.75 9.20 12.46
N VAL A 347 24.95 7.88 12.52
CA VAL A 347 25.94 7.18 11.68
C VAL A 347 25.37 5.89 11.13
N TYR A 348 25.44 5.75 9.81
CA TYR A 348 25.05 4.57 9.07
C TYR A 348 26.16 4.15 8.09
N TYR A 349 26.26 2.85 7.85
CA TYR A 349 27.13 2.29 6.83
C TYR A 349 26.30 1.61 5.74
N LEU A 350 26.36 2.16 4.53
CA LEU A 350 25.74 1.59 3.35
C LEU A 350 26.77 0.77 2.58
N TYR A 351 26.40 -0.43 2.16
CA TYR A 351 27.26 -1.33 1.40
C TYR A 351 26.70 -1.52 0.01
N ALA A 352 27.60 -1.46 -0.97
CA ALA A 352 27.24 -1.45 -2.37
C ALA A 352 28.15 -2.41 -3.15
N LYS A 353 27.57 -3.16 -4.08
CA LYS A 353 28.29 -4.13 -4.90
C LYS A 353 27.96 -3.97 -6.37
N LEU A 354 28.96 -3.61 -7.18
CA LEU A 354 28.84 -3.55 -8.63
C LEU A 354 28.70 -4.97 -9.20
N ILE A 355 27.74 -5.16 -10.09
CA ILE A 355 27.44 -6.42 -10.76
C ILE A 355 27.77 -6.26 -12.25
N TYR A 356 28.23 -7.36 -12.85
CA TYR A 356 28.70 -7.41 -14.25
C TYR A 356 27.62 -7.18 -15.29
#